data_AF-A0A1J5J593-F1
#
_entry.id   AF-A0A1J5J593-F1
#
_cell.length_a   1.000
_cell.length_b   1.000
_cell.length_c   1.000
_cell.angle_alpha   90.00
_cell.angle_beta   90.00
_cell.angle_gamma   90.00
#
_symmetry.space_group_name_H-M   'P 1'
#
loop_
_entity.id
_entity.type
_entity.pdbx_description
1 polymer ?
#
loop_
_entity_poly.entity_id
_entity_poly.type
_entity_poly.pdbx_seq_one_letter_code
_entity_poly.pdbx_strand_id
1 'polypeptide(L)' 'MQRENGISDTESQQRRSQAALFYQQENNAPDADTLADHELFILGKMELEEYEQYLLFKHSAQAI' A
#
# COMPACT_ATOMS: atom_id res chain seq x y z
N MET A 1 -2.88 -18.97 -13.50
CA MET A 1 -2.57 -18.95 -12.07
C MET A 1 -3.18 -17.68 -11.50
N GLN A 2 -4.41 -17.77 -10.99
CA GLN A 2 -5.01 -16.67 -10.23
C GLN A 2 -4.13 -16.50 -8.99
N ARG A 3 -3.47 -15.34 -8.85
CA ARG A 3 -3.12 -14.89 -7.51
C ARG A 3 -4.43 -14.39 -6.91
N GLU A 4 -5.27 -15.33 -6.46
CA GLU A 4 -6.27 -15.06 -5.42
C GLU A 4 -5.52 -14.30 -4.34
N ASN A 5 -6.07 -13.17 -3.87
CA ASN A 5 -5.43 -12.22 -2.95
C ASN A 5 -4.36 -12.91 -2.10
N GLY A 6 -3.09 -12.50 -2.24
CA GLY A 6 -1.95 -13.24 -1.68
C GLY A 6 -1.99 -13.37 -0.16
N ILE A 7 -2.91 -12.65 0.47
CA ILE A 7 -3.19 -12.63 1.91
C ILE A 7 -4.68 -12.76 2.17
N SER A 8 -5.03 -13.27 3.36
CA SER A 8 -6.43 -13.43 3.79
C SER A 8 -7.18 -12.10 3.89
N ASP A 9 -8.51 -12.13 3.73
CA ASP A 9 -9.37 -10.96 3.97
C ASP A 9 -9.12 -10.30 5.34
N THR A 10 -8.91 -11.11 6.38
CA THR A 10 -8.59 -10.63 7.73
C THR A 10 -7.29 -9.82 7.75
N GLU A 11 -6.25 -10.31 7.08
CA GLU A 11 -4.96 -9.61 7.03
C GLU A 11 -5.04 -8.35 6.18
N SER A 12 -5.79 -8.39 5.06
CA SER A 12 -6.06 -7.20 4.26
C SER A 12 -6.79 -6.12 5.07
N GLN A 13 -7.77 -6.49 5.90
CA GLN A 13 -8.45 -5.57 6.80
C GLN A 13 -7.51 -4.99 7.86
N GLN A 14 -6.63 -5.81 8.43
CA GLN A 14 -5.63 -5.34 9.39
C GLN A 14 -4.70 -4.30 8.76
N ARG A 15 -4.15 -4.58 7.57
CA ARG A 15 -3.28 -3.65 6.84
C ARG A 15 -4.02 -2.36 6.48
N ARG A 16 -5.28 -2.46 6.04
CA ARG A 16 -6.14 -1.32 5.70
C ARG A 16 -6.43 -0.43 6.92
N SER A 17 -6.66 -1.04 8.08
CA SER A 17 -6.87 -0.33 9.36
C SER A 17 -5.59 0.39 9.81
N GLN A 18 -4.42 -0.27 9.70
CA GLN A 18 -3.13 0.35 10.00
C GLN A 18 -2.84 1.56 9.11
N ALA A 19 -3.05 1.44 7.80
CA ALA A 19 -2.89 2.56 6.87
C ALA A 19 -3.83 3.72 7.23
N ALA A 20 -5.11 3.45 7.51
CA ALA A 20 -6.06 4.48 7.92
C ALA A 20 -5.65 5.21 9.21
N LEU A 21 -5.13 4.47 10.20
CA LEU A 21 -4.61 5.06 11.44
C LEU A 21 -3.38 5.95 11.19
N PHE A 22 -2.45 5.50 10.34
CA PHE A 22 -1.28 6.29 9.96
C PHE A 22 -1.68 7.63 9.35
N TYR A 23 -2.62 7.64 8.40
CA TYR A 23 -3.11 8.88 7.78
C TYR A 23 -3.87 9.80 8.73
N GLN A 24 -4.65 9.22 9.65
CA GLN A 24 -5.28 10.00 10.70
C GLN A 24 -4.26 10.63 11.65
N GLN A 25 -3.18 9.93 12.00
CA GLN A 25 -2.12 10.43 12.86
C GLN A 25 -1.29 11.53 12.19
N GLU A 26 -0.94 11.35 10.92
CA GLU A 26 -0.21 12.34 10.13
C GLU A 26 -1.08 13.56 9.76
N ASN A 27 -2.39 13.51 10.07
CA ASN A 27 -3.37 14.54 9.70
C ASN A 27 -3.31 14.89 8.21
N ASN A 28 -2.93 13.91 7.39
CA ASN A 28 -2.67 14.06 5.98
C ASN A 28 -3.44 12.98 5.23
N ALA A 29 -4.41 13.43 4.43
CA ALA A 29 -5.19 12.55 3.59
C ALA A 29 -4.37 12.22 2.34
N PRO A 30 -4.07 10.94 2.08
CA PRO A 30 -3.37 10.53 0.86
C PRO A 30 -4.22 10.84 -0.36
N ASP A 31 -3.55 11.13 -1.49
CA ASP A 31 -4.21 11.23 -2.78
C ASP A 31 -4.65 9.85 -3.30
N ALA A 32 -5.46 9.86 -4.36
CA ALA A 32 -6.00 8.64 -4.95
C ALA A 32 -4.91 7.69 -5.47
N ASP A 33 -3.78 8.23 -5.94
CA ASP A 33 -2.64 7.44 -6.42
C ASP A 33 -1.94 6.71 -5.27
N THR A 34 -1.67 7.42 -4.16
CA THR A 34 -1.06 6.84 -2.96
C THR A 34 -1.98 5.77 -2.33
N LEU A 35 -3.30 5.98 -2.39
CA LEU A 35 -4.26 4.96 -1.94
C LEU A 35 -4.24 3.71 -2.83
N ALA A 36 -4.16 3.89 -4.14
CA ALA A 36 -4.07 2.78 -5.09
C ALA A 36 -2.78 1.97 -4.88
N ASP A 37 -1.66 2.63 -4.61
CA ASP A 37 -0.39 1.98 -4.31
C ASP A 37 -0.49 1.15 -3.02
N HIS A 38 -1.01 1.73 -1.94
CA HIS A 38 -1.23 1.00 -0.68
C HIS A 38 -2.16 -0.19 -0.87
N GLU A 39 -3.16 -0.06 -1.75
CA GLU A 39 -4.10 -1.14 -2.02
C GLU A 39 -3.40 -2.38 -2.65
N LEU A 40 -2.29 -2.19 -3.38
CA LEU A 40 -1.49 -3.31 -3.89
C LEU A 40 -0.83 -4.11 -2.75
N PHE A 41 -0.27 -3.42 -1.74
CA PHE A 41 0.29 -4.06 -0.56
C PHE A 41 -0.80 -4.66 0.36
N ILE A 42 -1.92 -3.94 0.53
CA ILE A 42 -3.06 -4.35 1.36
C ILE A 42 -3.75 -5.60 0.78
N LEU A 43 -3.79 -5.76 -0.54
CA LEU A 43 -4.37 -6.95 -1.18
C LEU A 43 -3.37 -8.11 -1.29
N GLY A 44 -2.14 -7.95 -0.80
CA GLY A 44 -1.08 -8.94 -0.94
C GLY A 44 -0.66 -9.16 -2.40
N LYS A 45 -0.81 -8.13 -3.25
CA LYS A 45 -0.30 -8.14 -4.62
C LYS A 45 1.20 -7.82 -4.69
N MET A 46 1.72 -7.21 -3.62
CA MET A 46 3.14 -7.00 -3.37
C MET A 46 3.48 -7.39 -1.92
N GLU A 47 4.65 -7.98 -1.75
CA GLU A 47 5.28 -8.11 -0.43
C GLU A 47 5.76 -6.75 0.09
N LEU A 48 6.06 -6.65 1.38
CA LEU A 48 6.51 -5.39 1.99
C LEU A 48 7.79 -4.86 1.32
N GLU A 49 8.76 -5.73 1.07
CA GLU A 49 10.02 -5.36 0.41
C GLU A 49 9.80 -4.85 -1.03
N GLU A 50 8.89 -5.49 -1.77
CA GLU A 50 8.53 -5.03 -3.13
C GLU A 50 7.81 -3.69 -3.08
N TYR A 51 6.95 -3.49 -2.09
CA TYR A 51 6.23 -2.23 -1.88
C TYR A 51 7.17 -1.07 -1.52
N GLU A 52 8.14 -1.31 -0.63
CA GLU A 52 9.16 -0.33 -0.27
C GLU A 52 10.02 0.05 -1.48
N GLN A 53 10.47 -0.93 -2.27
CA GLN A 53 11.22 -0.66 -3.51
C GLN A 53 10.37 0.09 -4.54
N TYR A 54 9.10 -0.26 -4.68
CA TYR A 54 8.16 0.41 -5.57
C TYR A 54 7.99 1.88 -5.21
N LEU A 55 7.76 2.19 -3.93
CA LEU A 55 7.65 3.57 -3.45
C LEU A 55 8.95 4.34 -3.70
N LEU A 56 10.09 3.73 -3.40
CA LEU A 56 11.40 4.35 -3.60
C LEU A 56 11.66 4.66 -5.09
N PHE A 57 11.27 3.75 -5.99
CA PHE A 57 11.36 3.95 -7.43
C PHE A 57 10.37 5.02 -7.94
N LYS A 58 9.10 4.99 -7.49
CA LYS A 58 8.06 5.95 -7.89
C LYS A 58 8.43 7.38 -7.48
N HIS A 59 8.86 7.58 -6.23
CA HIS A 59 9.24 8.90 -5.74
C HIS A 59 10.59 9.39 -6.30
N SER A 60 11.52 8.49 -6.63
CA SER A 60 12.76 8.88 -7.32
C SER A 60 12.53 9.24 -8.78
N ALA A 61 11.57 8.59 -9.46
CA ALA A 61 11.17 8.94 -10.83
C ALA A 61 10.42 10.27 -10.94
N GLN A 62 9.83 10.77 -9.84
CA GLN A 62 9.11 12.04 -9.78
C GLN A 62 10.03 13.26 -9.57
N ALA A 63 11.34 13.03 -9.37
CA ALA A 63 12.35 14.06 -9.09
C ALA A 63 13.12 14.56 -10.34
N ILE A 64 12.61 14.31 -11.55
CA ILE A 64 13.24 14.75 -12.82
C ILE A 64 12.29 15.62 -13.62
#